data_AF-A0A5E4KKM7-F1
#
_entry.id   AF-A0A5E4KKM7-F1
#
_cell.length_a   1.000
_cell.length_b   1.000
_cell.length_c   1.000
_cell.angle_alpha   90.00
_cell.angle_beta   90.00
_cell.angle_gamma   90.00
#
_symmetry.space_group_name_H-M   'P 1'
#
loop_
_entity.id
_entity.type
_entity.pdbx_description
1 polymer ?
#
loop_
_entity_poly.entity_id
_entity_poly.type
_entity_poly.pdbx_seq_one_letter_code
_entity_poly.pdbx_strand_id
1 'polypeptide(L)'
;MLSTSNLVNVVLYAFGKYLLVMFIFLCVAVAFHETGHILFARYHRLDYRILFEKGNLSIKADWNRLGNKKIYGHVLGIIFGLPPVILGGFLYPTPIFLLLYLVACYDDFSAVAYELSNLKKIFGFLLL
;
A
#
# COMPACT_ATOMS: atom_id res chain seq x y z
N MET A 1 2.56 -34.27 -29.03
CA MET A 1 3.78 -34.04 -28.23
C MET A 1 4.14 -32.56 -28.37
N LEU A 2 3.94 -31.74 -27.33
CA LEU A 2 4.46 -30.36 -27.34
C LEU A 2 5.99 -30.45 -27.21
N SER A 3 6.75 -29.85 -28.12
CA SER A 3 8.20 -29.77 -27.95
C SER A 3 8.53 -29.00 -26.67
N THR A 4 9.65 -29.34 -26.03
CA THR A 4 10.15 -28.63 -24.84
C THR A 4 10.23 -27.12 -25.05
N SER A 5 10.57 -26.66 -26.26
CA SER A 5 10.57 -25.23 -26.63
C SER A 5 9.18 -24.58 -26.56
N ASN A 6 8.12 -25.29 -26.99
CA ASN A 6 6.76 -24.78 -26.93
C ASN A 6 6.24 -24.73 -25.50
N LEU A 7 6.61 -25.70 -24.66
CA LEU A 7 6.24 -25.70 -23.24
C LEU A 7 6.90 -24.54 -22.48
N VAL A 8 8.18 -24.29 -22.72
CA VAL A 8 8.93 -23.15 -22.13
C VAL A 8 8.30 -21.82 -22.54
N ASN A 9 7.94 -21.64 -23.81
CA ASN A 9 7.31 -20.42 -24.30
C ASN A 9 5.95 -20.16 -23.65
N VAL A 10 5.13 -21.21 -23.49
CA VAL A 10 3.82 -21.10 -22.82
C VAL A 10 3.98 -20.71 -21.35
N VAL A 11 4.95 -21.30 -20.64
CA VAL A 11 5.23 -20.96 -19.23
C VAL A 11 5.72 -19.52 -19.10
N LEU A 12 6.68 -19.09 -19.93
CA LEU A 12 7.19 -17.71 -19.90
C LEU A 12 6.10 -16.69 -20.24
N TYR A 13 5.23 -17.00 -21.19
CA TYR A 13 4.12 -16.13 -21.55
C TYR A 13 3.09 -16.01 -20.42
N ALA A 14 2.74 -17.13 -19.79
CA ALA A 14 1.83 -17.13 -18.64
C ALA A 14 2.43 -16.37 -17.44
N PHE A 15 3.72 -16.58 -17.16
CA PHE A 15 4.44 -15.88 -16.10
C PHE A 15 4.55 -14.38 -16.36
N GLY A 16 4.89 -13.98 -17.59
CA GLY A 16 4.95 -12.57 -17.98
C GLY A 16 3.60 -11.87 -17.87
N LYS A 17 2.52 -12.53 -18.29
CA LYS A 17 1.15 -12.03 -18.09
C LYS A 17 0.81 -11.87 -16.61
N TYR A 18 1.17 -12.84 -15.79
CA TYR A 18 0.96 -12.78 -14.36
C TYR A 18 1.69 -11.58 -13.72
N LEU A 19 2.97 -11.36 -14.05
CA LEU A 19 3.73 -10.19 -13.60
C LEU A 19 3.11 -8.86 -14.06
N LEU A 20 2.64 -8.78 -15.31
CA LEU A 20 1.99 -7.59 -15.84
C LEU A 20 0.70 -7.27 -15.07
N VAL A 21 -0.14 -8.28 -14.82
CA VAL A 21 -1.37 -8.11 -14.06
C VAL A 21 -1.05 -7.65 -12.64
N MET A 22 -0.08 -8.28 -11.97
CA MET A 22 0.37 -7.85 -10.65
C MET A 22 0.83 -6.40 -10.63
N PHE A 23 1.61 -5.97 -11.61
CA PHE A 23 2.07 -4.60 -11.72
C PHE A 23 0.90 -3.61 -11.84
N ILE A 24 -0.09 -3.91 -12.69
CA ILE A 24 -1.29 -3.07 -12.86
C ILE A 24 -2.04 -2.95 -11.54
N PHE A 25 -2.31 -4.07 -10.87
CA PHE A 25 -3.01 -4.04 -9.58
C PHE A 25 -2.21 -3.26 -8.52
N LEU A 26 -0.87 -3.38 -8.50
CA LEU A 26 -0.01 -2.65 -7.55
C LEU A 26 -0.12 -1.15 -7.78
N CYS A 27 -0.03 -0.71 -9.04
CA CYS A 27 -0.21 0.70 -9.39
C CYS A 27 -1.58 1.22 -8.97
N VAL A 28 -2.64 0.44 -9.17
CA VAL A 28 -4.00 0.81 -8.73
C VAL A 28 -4.07 0.89 -7.21
N ALA A 29 -3.50 -0.08 -6.48
CA ALA A 29 -3.46 -0.08 -5.02
C ALA A 29 -2.75 1.16 -4.47
N VAL A 30 -1.58 1.50 -5.01
CA VAL A 30 -0.81 2.67 -4.60
C VAL A 30 -1.56 3.97 -4.96
N ALA A 31 -2.18 4.05 -6.14
CA ALA A 31 -2.97 5.23 -6.52
C ALA A 31 -4.16 5.45 -5.57
N PHE A 32 -4.85 4.38 -5.19
CA PHE A 32 -5.92 4.44 -4.20
C PHE A 32 -5.36 4.81 -2.81
N HIS A 33 -4.22 4.25 -2.43
CA HIS A 33 -3.54 4.60 -1.18
C HIS A 33 -3.27 6.11 -1.09
N GLU A 34 -2.66 6.70 -2.11
CA GLU A 34 -2.41 8.15 -2.18
C GLU A 34 -3.72 8.95 -2.21
N THR A 35 -4.78 8.41 -2.80
CA THR A 35 -6.12 9.03 -2.76
C THR A 35 -6.65 9.12 -1.31
N GLY A 36 -6.37 8.12 -0.47
CA GLY A 36 -6.63 8.18 0.97
C GLY A 36 -5.93 9.36 1.64
N HIS A 37 -4.64 9.58 1.34
CA HIS A 37 -3.89 10.74 1.85
C HIS A 37 -4.48 12.07 1.36
N ILE A 38 -4.89 12.16 0.08
CA ILE A 38 -5.55 13.36 -0.47
C ILE A 38 -6.86 13.65 0.26
N LEU A 39 -7.71 12.63 0.45
CA LEU A 39 -8.99 12.77 1.13
C LEU A 39 -8.80 13.24 2.57
N PHE A 40 -7.82 12.68 3.27
CA PHE A 40 -7.49 13.08 4.64
C PHE A 40 -6.98 14.53 4.71
N ALA A 41 -6.06 14.91 3.82
CA ALA A 41 -5.55 16.28 3.73
C ALA A 41 -6.67 17.28 3.42
N ARG A 42 -7.55 16.97 2.47
CA ARG A 42 -8.72 17.81 2.13
C ARG A 42 -9.70 17.92 3.29
N TYR A 43 -10.01 16.82 3.96
CA TYR A 43 -10.90 16.82 5.13
C TYR A 43 -10.39 17.77 6.23
N HIS A 44 -9.07 17.81 6.44
CA HIS A 44 -8.42 18.69 7.40
C HIS A 44 -8.04 20.07 6.85
N ARG A 45 -8.43 20.41 5.61
CA ARG A 45 -8.10 21.68 4.93
C ARG A 45 -6.60 21.98 4.93
N LEU A 46 -5.79 20.94 4.76
CA LEU A 46 -4.35 21.07 4.56
C LEU A 46 -4.06 21.34 3.09
N ASP A 47 -3.12 22.25 2.84
CA ASP A 47 -2.49 22.35 1.53
C ASP A 47 -1.64 21.10 1.30
N TYR A 48 -1.87 20.44 0.17
CA TYR A 48 -1.13 19.25 -0.24
C TYR A 48 -0.56 19.41 -1.64
N ARG A 49 0.56 18.73 -1.89
CA ARG A 49 1.22 18.66 -3.18
C ARG A 49 1.42 17.20 -3.55
N ILE A 50 1.13 16.88 -4.79
CA ILE A 50 1.44 15.57 -5.37
C ILE A 50 2.88 15.67 -5.89
N LEU A 51 3.75 14.81 -5.38
CA LEU A 51 5.16 14.78 -5.74
C LEU A 51 5.53 13.37 -6.20
N PHE A 52 6.50 13.30 -7.10
CA PHE A 52 7.10 12.04 -7.50
C PHE A 52 8.51 11.99 -6.91
N GLU A 53 8.69 11.21 -5.84
CA GLU A 53 9.95 11.12 -5.11
C GLU A 53 10.38 9.65 -4.99
N LYS A 54 11.67 9.37 -5.23
CA LYS A 54 12.27 8.03 -5.15
C LYS A 54 11.55 6.96 -5.98
N GLY A 55 10.91 7.35 -7.09
CA GLY A 55 10.17 6.43 -7.96
C GLY A 55 8.73 6.16 -7.54
N ASN A 56 8.23 6.81 -6.48
CA ASN A 56 6.87 6.67 -5.99
C ASN A 56 6.10 8.00 -6.10
N LEU A 57 4.79 7.89 -6.40
CA LEU A 57 3.86 9.00 -6.23
C LEU A 57 3.59 9.15 -4.72
N SER A 58 3.79 10.34 -4.18
CA SER A 58 3.57 10.62 -2.75
C SER A 58 2.86 11.96 -2.56
N ILE A 59 1.92 11.98 -1.62
CA ILE A 59 1.21 13.18 -1.21
C ILE A 59 1.90 13.81 0.00
N LYS A 60 2.51 14.99 -0.22
CA LYS A 60 3.03 15.81 0.88
C LYS A 60 2.00 16.84 1.29
N ALA A 61 1.58 16.79 2.55
CA ALA A 61 0.84 17.85 3.19
C ALA A 61 1.59 18.31 4.45
N ASP A 62 1.16 19.44 5.05
CA ASP A 62 1.67 19.87 6.35
C ASP A 62 1.11 18.99 7.49
N TRP A 63 1.53 17.73 7.50
CA TRP A 63 1.10 16.72 8.47
C TRP A 63 1.44 17.11 9.92
N ASN A 64 2.44 17.97 10.11
CA ASN A 64 2.87 18.42 11.43
C ASN A 64 1.79 19.25 12.13
N ARG A 65 0.94 19.98 11.39
CA ARG A 65 -0.22 20.69 11.96
C ARG A 65 -1.24 19.75 12.60
N LEU A 66 -1.22 18.47 12.25
CA LEU A 66 -2.15 17.47 12.80
C LEU A 66 -1.62 16.78 14.06
N GLY A 67 -0.34 16.96 14.41
CA GLY A 67 0.30 16.28 15.54
C GLY A 67 0.05 14.77 15.50
N ASN A 68 -0.56 14.23 16.56
CA ASN A 68 -0.86 12.79 16.67
C ASN A 68 -1.92 12.31 15.67
N LYS A 69 -2.74 13.20 15.11
CA LYS A 69 -3.78 12.82 14.15
C LYS A 69 -3.22 12.41 12.78
N LYS A 70 -1.93 12.67 12.49
CA LYS A 70 -1.27 12.22 11.26
C LYS A 70 -1.39 10.72 11.03
N ILE A 71 -1.47 9.93 12.12
CA ILE A 71 -1.63 8.48 12.07
C ILE A 71 -2.88 8.06 11.29
N TYR A 72 -3.97 8.84 11.39
CA TYR A 72 -5.21 8.56 10.70
C TYR A 72 -5.08 8.76 9.19
N GLY A 73 -4.15 9.61 8.73
CA GLY A 73 -3.81 9.73 7.31
C GLY A 73 -3.18 8.45 6.78
N HIS A 74 -2.17 7.93 7.48
CA HIS A 74 -1.54 6.65 7.16
C HIS A 74 -2.55 5.49 7.15
N VAL A 75 -3.42 5.43 8.17
CA VAL A 75 -4.49 4.42 8.24
C VAL A 75 -5.47 4.57 7.07
N LEU A 76 -5.87 5.80 6.71
CA LEU A 76 -6.80 6.02 5.61
C LEU A 76 -6.18 5.63 4.26
N GLY A 77 -4.90 5.94 4.04
CA GLY A 77 -4.15 5.46 2.87
C GLY A 77 -4.18 3.94 2.77
N ILE A 78 -3.83 3.24 3.87
CA ILE A 78 -3.86 1.78 3.92
C ILE A 78 -5.24 1.22 3.59
N ILE A 79 -6.30 1.75 4.20
CA ILE A 79 -7.69 1.32 3.98
C ILE A 79 -8.09 1.49 2.51
N PHE A 80 -7.71 2.60 1.87
CA PHE A 80 -8.06 2.84 0.47
C PHE A 80 -7.25 1.97 -0.50
N GLY A 81 -5.98 1.68 -0.21
CA GLY A 81 -5.15 0.83 -1.07
C GLY A 81 -5.38 -0.67 -0.89
N LEU A 82 -6.06 -1.11 0.18
CA LEU A 82 -6.37 -2.52 0.45
C LEU A 82 -7.38 -3.19 -0.51
N PRO A 83 -8.48 -2.54 -0.94
CA PRO A 83 -9.47 -3.17 -1.84
C PRO A 83 -8.87 -3.72 -3.14
N PRO A 84 -8.01 -2.99 -3.89
CA PRO A 84 -7.30 -3.57 -5.03
C PRO A 84 -6.42 -4.76 -4.65
N VAL A 85 -5.82 -4.76 -3.45
CA VAL A 85 -5.02 -5.88 -2.90
C VAL A 85 -5.86 -7.11 -2.63
N ILE A 86 -7.01 -6.95 -2.00
CA ILE A 86 -7.94 -8.04 -1.72
C ILE A 86 -8.52 -8.60 -3.02
N LEU A 87 -8.95 -7.74 -3.95
CA LEU A 87 -9.48 -8.15 -5.25
C LEU A 87 -8.40 -8.86 -6.10
N GLY A 88 -7.20 -8.31 -6.15
CA GLY A 88 -6.06 -8.91 -6.83
C GLY A 88 -5.70 -10.28 -6.22
N GLY A 89 -5.66 -10.38 -4.90
CA GLY A 89 -5.39 -11.62 -4.18
C GLY A 89 -6.48 -12.69 -4.33
N PHE A 90 -7.75 -12.28 -4.48
CA PHE A 90 -8.86 -13.21 -4.74
C PHE A 90 -8.83 -13.75 -6.17
N LEU A 91 -8.58 -12.88 -7.15
CA LEU A 91 -8.51 -13.25 -8.57
C LEU A 91 -7.21 -14.02 -8.89
N TYR A 92 -6.13 -13.72 -8.17
CA TYR A 92 -4.81 -14.31 -8.34
C TYR A 92 -4.25 -14.70 -6.95
N PRO A 93 -4.53 -15.93 -6.46
CA PRO A 93 -4.26 -16.36 -5.09
C PRO A 93 -2.75 -16.46 -4.82
N THR A 94 -2.13 -15.31 -4.58
CA THR A 94 -0.69 -15.18 -4.44
C THR A 94 -0.36 -14.16 -3.35
N PRO A 95 0.34 -14.58 -2.27
CA PRO A 95 0.68 -13.69 -1.16
C PRO A 95 1.68 -12.60 -1.57
N ILE A 96 2.32 -12.76 -2.73
CA ILE A 96 3.28 -11.80 -3.28
C ILE A 96 2.63 -10.43 -3.48
N PHE A 97 1.32 -10.37 -3.79
CA PHE A 97 0.67 -9.08 -4.01
C PHE A 97 0.59 -8.23 -2.75
N LEU A 98 0.22 -8.83 -1.62
CA LEU A 98 0.23 -8.17 -0.32
C LEU A 98 1.64 -7.76 0.09
N LEU A 99 2.64 -8.61 -0.16
CA LEU A 99 4.04 -8.31 0.13
C LEU A 99 4.55 -7.10 -0.68
N LEU A 100 4.25 -7.03 -1.98
CA LEU A 100 4.64 -5.91 -2.83
C LEU A 100 3.96 -4.62 -2.39
N TYR A 101 2.68 -4.68 -2.00
CA TYR A 101 1.97 -3.52 -1.47
C TYR A 101 2.54 -3.05 -0.13
N LEU A 102 2.86 -3.98 0.79
CA LEU A 102 3.53 -3.67 2.07
C LEU A 102 4.88 -2.99 1.84
N VAL A 103 5.65 -3.42 0.83
CA VAL A 103 6.92 -2.80 0.47
C VAL A 103 6.70 -1.41 -0.14
N ALA A 104 5.71 -1.25 -1.03
CA ALA A 104 5.42 0.03 -1.67
C ALA A 104 4.98 1.11 -0.68
N CYS A 105 4.23 0.72 0.36
CA CYS A 105 3.69 1.61 1.39
C CYS A 105 4.36 1.41 2.77
N TYR A 106 5.63 0.97 2.78
CA TYR A 106 6.34 0.58 4.01
C TYR A 106 6.36 1.68 5.08
N ASP A 107 6.53 2.94 4.67
CA ASP A 107 6.59 4.08 5.59
C ASP A 107 5.26 4.25 6.34
N ASP A 108 4.12 4.12 5.67
CA ASP A 108 2.79 4.21 6.30
C ASP A 108 2.52 3.03 7.23
N PHE A 109 2.82 1.80 6.78
CA PHE A 109 2.64 0.61 7.61
C PHE A 109 3.54 0.63 8.85
N SER A 110 4.79 1.08 8.71
CA SER A 110 5.73 1.21 9.82
C SER A 110 5.30 2.27 10.83
N ALA A 111 4.77 3.41 10.36
CA ALA A 111 4.21 4.45 11.22
C ALA A 111 3.02 3.92 12.04
N VAL A 112 2.10 3.19 11.40
CA VAL A 112 0.95 2.57 12.08
C VAL A 112 1.40 1.50 13.07
N ALA A 113 2.34 0.63 12.68
CA ALA A 113 2.85 -0.42 13.56
C ALA A 113 3.58 0.15 14.79
N TYR A 114 4.34 1.24 14.61
CA TYR A 114 5.02 1.94 15.71
C TYR A 114 4.02 2.50 16.74
N GLU A 115 2.96 3.16 16.27
CA GLU A 115 1.94 3.73 17.15
C GLU A 115 1.16 2.65 17.91
N LEU A 116 0.80 1.55 17.23
CA LEU A 116 0.16 0.39 17.87
C LEU A 116 1.06 -0.25 18.94
N SER A 117 2.37 -0.31 18.71
CA SER A 117 3.35 -0.81 19.68
C SER A 117 3.44 0.10 20.92
N ASN A 118 3.39 1.42 20.73
CA ASN A 118 3.38 2.38 21.84
C ASN A 118 2.09 2.29 22.66
N LEU A 119 0.93 2.17 22.01
CA LEU A 119 -0.35 1.94 22.69
C LEU A 119 -0.30 0.65 23.51
N LYS A 120 0.23 -0.45 22.95
CA LYS A 120 0.39 -1.71 23.66
C LYS A 120 1.28 -1.58 24.91
N LYS A 121 2.36 -0.79 24.85
CA LYS A 121 3.20 -0.49 26.02
C LYS A 121 2.44 0.28 27.09
N ILE A 122 1.63 1.27 26.71
CA ILE A 122 0.82 2.07 27.65
C ILE A 122 -0.23 1.21 28.33
N PHE A 123 -0.99 0.41 27.57
CA PHE A 123 -2.00 -0.50 28.12
C PHE A 123 -1.37 -1.63 28.95
N GLY A 124 -0.20 -2.14 28.53
CA GLY A 124 0.55 -3.13 29.30
C GLY A 124 1.09 -2.61 30.64
N PHE A 125 1.38 -1.30 30.72
CA PHE A 125 1.80 -0.65 31.97
C PHE A 125 0.60 -0.31 32.88
N LEU A 126 -0.58 -0.05 32.31
CA LEU A 126 -1.81 0.26 33.06
C LEU A 126 -2.52 -0.99 33.65
N LEU A 127 -2.12 -2.18 33.21
CA LEU A 127 -2.65 -3.49 33.64
C LEU A 127 -1.74 -4.22 34.66
N LEU A 128 -0.65 -3.56 35.11
CA LEU A 128 0.26 -3.99 36.19
C LEU A 128 0.05 -3.09 37.42
#